data_AF-A0A6B3GKK5-F1
#
_entry.id   AF-A0A6B3GKK5-F1
#
_cell.length_a   1.000
_cell.length_b   1.000
_cell.length_c   1.000
_cell.angle_alpha   90.00
_cell.angle_beta   90.00
_cell.angle_gamma   90.00
#
_symmetry.space_group_name_H-M   'P 1'
#
loop_
_entity.id
_entity.type
_entity.pdbx_description
1 polymer ?
#
loop_
_entity_poly.entity_id
_entity_poly.type
_entity_poly.pdbx_seq_one_letter_code
_entity_poly.pdbx_strand_id
1 'polypeptide(L)'
;PFAEAEASGSPDRGFAPRSADDQFIIYTGGTTGMPKGVMWRQEDLFFSGLGGGAPTGEPVKTPQELAERVAAGGDGITFFPTPPLMHGTSTLTAFIGFNFGQRVVVHRKFVPEEVLRTIEKEKVTSVSLVGDAMLRPLVDCLKGSLRGTDCSSLFSVSSSGAIMSDSVRAEFQALVPT
;
A
#
# COMPACT_ATOMS: atom_id res chain seq x y z
N PRO A 1 7.13 26.62 6.37
CA PRO A 1 5.87 25.86 6.58
C PRO A 1 5.26 25.42 5.24
N PHE A 2 4.36 24.43 5.18
CA PHE A 2 3.81 23.94 3.89
C PHE A 2 3.16 25.06 3.06
N ALA A 3 2.31 25.87 3.67
CA ALA A 3 1.63 26.99 2.99
C ALA A 3 2.60 28.04 2.42
N GLU A 4 3.74 28.26 3.08
CA GLU A 4 4.76 29.20 2.61
C GLU A 4 5.57 28.61 1.45
N ALA A 5 5.86 27.31 1.50
CA ALA A 5 6.49 26.60 0.39
C ALA A 5 5.58 26.56 -0.85
N GLU A 6 4.29 26.30 -0.66
CA GLU A 6 3.27 26.35 -1.71
C GLU A 6 3.16 27.75 -2.33
N ALA A 7 3.05 28.80 -1.51
CA ALA A 7 2.97 30.18 -1.97
C ALA A 7 4.24 30.66 -2.69
N SER A 8 5.41 30.10 -2.37
CA SER A 8 6.69 30.40 -3.03
C SER A 8 6.92 29.62 -4.33
N GLY A 9 6.08 28.61 -4.62
CA GLY A 9 6.16 27.82 -5.83
C GLY A 9 5.56 28.55 -7.03
N SER A 10 6.14 28.33 -8.21
CA SER A 10 5.49 28.77 -9.45
C SER A 10 4.24 27.92 -9.71
N PRO A 11 3.11 28.53 -10.12
CA PRO A 11 1.97 27.77 -10.62
C PRO A 11 2.27 27.13 -12.00
N ASP A 12 3.33 27.59 -12.66
CA ASP A 12 3.71 27.10 -13.98
C ASP A 12 4.40 25.76 -13.90
N ARG A 13 4.04 24.88 -14.82
CA ARG A 13 4.66 23.57 -14.96
C ARG A 13 6.05 23.71 -15.61
N GLY A 14 7.09 23.61 -14.81
CA GLY A 14 8.50 23.66 -15.25
C GLY A 14 9.02 22.39 -15.95
N PHE A 15 8.16 21.57 -16.54
CA PHE A 15 8.53 20.33 -17.22
C PHE A 15 7.65 20.08 -18.46
N ALA A 16 8.14 19.23 -19.37
CA ALA A 16 7.47 18.89 -20.62
C ALA A 16 6.05 18.32 -20.39
N PRO A 17 5.20 18.29 -21.44
CA PRO A 17 3.92 17.58 -21.37
C PRO A 17 4.10 16.14 -20.86
N ARG A 18 3.18 15.68 -20.01
CA ARG A 18 3.21 14.30 -19.48
C ARG A 18 3.09 13.32 -20.64
N SER A 19 3.88 12.26 -20.58
CA SER A 19 3.86 11.16 -21.55
C SER A 19 3.52 9.84 -20.86
N ALA A 20 2.85 8.95 -21.59
CA ALA A 20 2.70 7.54 -21.21
C ALA A 20 4.07 6.85 -20.98
N ASP A 21 5.11 7.33 -21.67
CA ASP A 21 6.48 6.83 -21.58
C ASP A 21 7.31 7.44 -20.44
N ASP A 22 6.74 8.38 -19.66
CA ASP A 22 7.41 8.92 -18.47
C ASP A 22 7.80 7.77 -17.52
N GLN A 23 8.95 7.89 -16.86
CA GLN A 23 9.53 6.79 -16.10
C GLN A 23 9.18 6.86 -14.62
N PHE A 24 8.72 5.75 -14.06
CA PHE A 24 8.69 5.48 -12.63
C PHE A 24 9.77 4.45 -12.28
N ILE A 25 10.68 4.80 -11.37
CA ILE A 25 11.84 3.96 -11.05
C ILE A 25 11.71 3.44 -9.62
N ILE A 26 11.70 2.12 -9.49
CA ILE A 26 11.71 1.43 -8.19
C ILE A 26 13.10 0.86 -7.96
N TYR A 27 13.79 1.34 -6.93
CA TYR A 27 15.05 0.73 -6.52
C TYR A 27 14.78 -0.54 -5.72
N THR A 28 15.40 -1.63 -6.16
CA THR A 28 15.30 -2.95 -5.52
C THR A 28 16.69 -3.44 -5.13
N GLY A 29 16.78 -4.29 -4.10
CA GLY A 29 18.07 -4.86 -3.67
C GLY A 29 18.73 -5.78 -4.73
N GLY A 30 17.96 -6.24 -5.71
CA GLY A 30 18.40 -7.21 -6.72
C GLY A 30 18.69 -8.59 -6.12
N THR A 31 18.85 -9.60 -6.98
CA THR A 31 19.23 -10.97 -6.55
C THR A 31 20.74 -11.13 -6.38
N THR A 32 21.53 -10.12 -6.78
CA THR A 32 23.00 -10.18 -6.92
C THR A 32 23.73 -9.17 -6.04
N GLY A 33 23.03 -8.52 -5.10
CA GLY A 33 23.61 -7.73 -4.01
C GLY A 33 23.74 -6.22 -4.26
N MET A 34 23.86 -5.76 -5.51
CA MET A 34 23.86 -4.32 -5.83
C MET A 34 22.45 -3.82 -6.14
N PRO A 35 22.00 -2.71 -5.52
CA PRO A 35 20.70 -2.13 -5.82
C PRO A 35 20.58 -1.73 -7.30
N LYS A 36 19.44 -2.04 -7.91
CA LYS A 36 19.14 -1.71 -9.31
C LYS A 36 17.79 -0.99 -9.41
N GLY A 37 17.72 -0.01 -10.30
CA GLY A 37 16.48 0.66 -10.66
C GLY A 37 15.69 -0.18 -11.66
N VAL A 38 14.50 -0.62 -11.27
CA VAL A 38 13.52 -1.20 -12.18
C VAL A 38 12.75 -0.04 -12.80
N MET A 39 12.91 0.14 -14.10
CA MET A 39 12.31 1.22 -14.87
C MET A 39 10.96 0.79 -15.43
N TRP A 40 9.93 1.58 -15.17
CA TRP A 40 8.59 1.39 -15.70
C TRP A 40 8.16 2.62 -16.49
N ARG A 41 7.59 2.41 -17.67
CA ARG A 41 6.74 3.43 -18.29
C ARG A 41 5.48 3.62 -17.45
N GLN A 42 4.96 4.84 -17.32
CA GLN A 42 3.74 5.14 -16.58
C GLN A 42 2.56 4.27 -17.05
N GLU A 43 2.39 4.11 -18.37
CA GLU A 43 1.30 3.32 -18.94
C GLU A 43 1.41 1.83 -18.60
N ASP A 44 2.61 1.25 -18.75
CA ASP A 44 2.86 -0.15 -18.41
C ASP A 44 2.62 -0.40 -16.91
N LEU A 45 3.08 0.51 -16.06
CA LEU A 45 2.88 0.42 -14.62
C LEU A 45 1.39 0.47 -14.28
N PHE A 46 0.65 1.41 -14.88
CA PHE A 46 -0.78 1.56 -14.62
C PHE A 46 -1.57 0.30 -14.98
N PHE A 47 -1.40 -0.21 -16.20
CA PHE A 47 -2.17 -1.36 -16.67
C PHE A 47 -1.70 -2.68 -16.07
N SER A 48 -0.39 -2.94 -16.04
CA SER A 48 0.15 -4.23 -15.59
C SER A 48 0.39 -4.29 -14.08
N GLY A 49 0.88 -3.19 -13.50
CA GLY A 49 1.28 -3.14 -12.08
C GLY A 49 0.19 -2.67 -11.13
N LEU A 50 -0.72 -1.80 -11.58
CA LEU A 50 -1.77 -1.18 -10.75
C LEU A 50 -3.19 -1.66 -11.10
N GLY A 51 -3.32 -2.63 -12.01
CA GLY A 51 -4.60 -3.25 -12.37
C GLY A 51 -5.49 -2.40 -13.27
N GLY A 52 -4.96 -1.36 -13.93
CA GLY A 52 -5.65 -0.64 -15.00
C GLY A 52 -7.01 -0.03 -14.63
N GLY A 53 -7.25 0.29 -13.36
CA GLY A 53 -8.55 0.81 -12.91
C GLY A 53 -9.67 -0.23 -12.79
N ALA A 54 -9.36 -1.52 -12.88
CA ALA A 54 -10.21 -2.65 -12.46
C ALA A 54 -9.37 -3.92 -12.25
N PRO A 55 -8.97 -4.26 -11.01
CA PRO A 55 -8.04 -5.36 -10.77
C PRO A 55 -8.63 -6.73 -11.11
N THR A 56 -9.96 -6.83 -11.19
CA THR A 56 -10.71 -8.07 -11.46
C THR A 56 -11.62 -7.95 -12.69
N GLY A 57 -11.41 -6.96 -13.56
CA GLY A 57 -12.30 -6.70 -14.69
C GLY A 57 -11.60 -6.01 -15.86
N GLU A 58 -12.40 -5.43 -16.75
CA GLU A 58 -11.86 -4.73 -17.92
C GLU A 58 -11.19 -3.40 -17.52
N PRO A 59 -9.93 -3.18 -17.92
CA PRO A 59 -9.23 -1.93 -17.68
C PRO A 59 -10.00 -0.72 -18.21
N VAL A 60 -9.78 0.43 -17.60
CA VAL A 60 -10.35 1.71 -18.07
C VAL A 60 -9.76 2.06 -19.44
N LYS A 61 -10.59 2.63 -20.32
CA LYS A 61 -10.15 3.10 -21.66
C LYS A 61 -9.78 4.58 -21.64
N THR A 62 -10.32 5.32 -20.69
CA THR A 62 -10.03 6.75 -20.49
C THR A 62 -9.80 7.04 -19.01
N PRO A 63 -8.99 8.06 -18.65
CA PRO A 63 -8.80 8.43 -17.25
C PRO A 63 -10.10 8.79 -16.51
N GLN A 64 -11.10 9.33 -17.21
CA GLN A 64 -12.39 9.74 -16.66
C GLN A 64 -13.18 8.55 -16.09
N GLU A 65 -13.13 7.40 -16.77
CA GLU A 65 -13.79 6.18 -16.31
C GLU A 65 -13.31 5.75 -14.92
N LEU A 66 -12.07 6.06 -14.54
CA LEU A 66 -11.58 5.78 -13.19
C LEU A 66 -12.36 6.57 -12.13
N ALA A 67 -12.52 7.88 -12.35
CA ALA A 67 -13.25 8.75 -11.44
C ALA A 67 -14.74 8.39 -11.38
N GLU A 68 -15.33 8.02 -12.51
CA GLU A 68 -16.72 7.54 -12.59
C GLU A 68 -16.90 6.25 -11.79
N ARG A 69 -15.99 5.28 -11.94
CA ARG A 69 -16.02 4.02 -11.17
C ARG A 69 -15.85 4.26 -9.68
N VAL A 70 -14.98 5.18 -9.28
CA VAL A 70 -14.82 5.57 -7.87
C VAL A 70 -16.11 6.22 -7.34
N ALA A 71 -16.70 7.15 -8.09
CA ALA A 71 -17.93 7.83 -7.68
C ALA A 71 -19.15 6.91 -7.63
N ALA A 72 -19.19 5.88 -8.48
CA ALA A 72 -20.22 4.84 -8.47
C ALA A 72 -19.96 3.74 -7.43
N GLY A 73 -18.76 3.70 -6.83
CA GLY A 73 -18.38 2.75 -5.80
C GLY A 73 -19.03 3.04 -4.44
N GLY A 74 -18.89 2.10 -3.51
CA GLY A 74 -19.23 2.29 -2.10
C GLY A 74 -18.05 2.81 -1.28
N ASP A 75 -18.14 2.66 0.05
CA ASP A 75 -17.16 3.15 1.04
C ASP A 75 -15.72 2.58 0.88
N GLY A 76 -15.52 1.64 -0.04
CA GLY A 76 -14.22 1.07 -0.37
C GLY A 76 -13.61 0.27 0.79
N ILE A 77 -12.28 0.26 0.85
CA ILE A 77 -11.52 -0.39 1.93
C ILE A 77 -10.71 0.66 2.69
N THR A 78 -10.39 0.35 3.95
CA THR A 78 -9.35 1.08 4.69
C THR A 78 -8.06 0.27 4.59
N PHE A 79 -7.16 0.72 3.71
CA PHE A 79 -5.90 0.08 3.42
C PHE A 79 -4.76 0.68 4.25
N PHE A 80 -3.91 -0.18 4.82
CA PHE A 80 -2.76 0.23 5.64
C PHE A 80 -1.46 -0.42 5.13
N PRO A 81 -0.71 0.27 4.25
CA PRO A 81 0.62 -0.17 3.85
C PRO A 81 1.63 0.14 4.97
N THR A 82 1.93 -0.86 5.78
CA THR A 82 2.83 -0.72 6.94
C THR A 82 4.32 -0.60 6.61
N PRO A 83 4.85 -1.08 5.46
CA PRO A 83 6.25 -0.87 5.10
C PRO A 83 6.53 0.58 4.68
N PRO A 84 7.80 1.03 4.63
CA PRO A 84 8.16 2.38 4.17
C PRO A 84 7.63 2.70 2.77
N LEU A 85 7.11 3.91 2.55
CA LEU A 85 6.60 4.38 1.25
C LEU A 85 7.65 4.46 0.14
N MET A 86 8.95 4.38 0.46
CA MET A 86 10.01 4.24 -0.55
C MET A 86 10.09 2.82 -1.14
N HIS A 87 9.48 1.84 -0.49
CA HIS A 87 9.48 0.44 -0.92
C HIS A 87 8.30 0.17 -1.86
N GLY A 88 8.54 -0.52 -2.98
CA GLY A 88 7.53 -0.80 -4.00
C GLY A 88 6.23 -1.41 -3.46
N THR A 89 6.31 -2.34 -2.49
CA THR A 89 5.12 -2.90 -1.80
C THR A 89 4.16 -1.83 -1.31
N SER A 90 4.65 -0.81 -0.60
CA SER A 90 3.79 0.25 -0.05
C SER A 90 3.43 1.30 -1.09
N THR A 91 4.39 1.71 -1.92
CA THR A 91 4.14 2.76 -2.93
C THR A 91 3.08 2.33 -3.93
N LEU A 92 3.22 1.12 -4.49
CA LEU A 92 2.32 0.62 -5.52
C LEU A 92 0.93 0.31 -4.96
N THR A 93 0.86 -0.28 -3.77
CA THR A 93 -0.43 -0.54 -3.13
C THR A 93 -1.14 0.74 -2.68
N ALA A 94 -0.42 1.79 -2.28
CA ALA A 94 -1.00 3.11 -2.04
C ALA A 94 -1.55 3.73 -3.35
N PHE A 95 -0.83 3.62 -4.47
CA PHE A 95 -1.33 4.08 -5.77
C PHE A 95 -2.58 3.33 -6.23
N ILE A 96 -2.63 2.00 -6.02
CA ILE A 96 -3.87 1.23 -6.20
C ILE A 96 -4.97 1.84 -5.35
N GLY A 97 -4.73 2.05 -4.05
CA GLY A 97 -5.69 2.66 -3.15
C GLY A 97 -6.24 4.00 -3.66
N PHE A 98 -5.37 4.89 -4.11
CA PHE A 98 -5.77 6.18 -4.67
C PHE A 98 -6.59 6.05 -5.95
N ASN A 99 -6.21 5.14 -6.85
CA ASN A 99 -6.94 4.88 -8.09
C ASN A 99 -8.36 4.37 -7.85
N PHE A 100 -8.61 3.71 -6.71
CA PHE A 100 -9.92 3.20 -6.31
C PHE A 100 -10.63 4.04 -5.26
N GLY A 101 -10.15 5.26 -4.98
CA GLY A 101 -10.76 6.15 -3.98
C GLY A 101 -10.76 5.58 -2.55
N GLN A 102 -9.85 4.65 -2.26
CA GLN A 102 -9.77 3.97 -0.97
C GLN A 102 -9.11 4.85 0.09
N ARG A 103 -9.42 4.59 1.35
CA ARG A 103 -8.77 5.26 2.48
C ARG A 103 -7.40 4.61 2.71
N VAL A 104 -6.31 5.38 2.62
CA VAL A 104 -4.95 4.91 2.88
C VAL A 104 -4.43 5.47 4.21
N VAL A 105 -4.20 4.59 5.18
CA VAL A 105 -3.63 4.94 6.49
C VAL A 105 -2.11 4.84 6.41
N VAL A 106 -1.38 5.83 6.93
CA VAL A 106 0.09 5.85 6.88
C VAL A 106 0.70 6.14 8.23
N HIS A 107 1.75 5.40 8.57
CA HIS A 107 2.60 5.66 9.72
C HIS A 107 3.97 6.14 9.26
N ARG A 108 4.59 7.03 10.05
CA ARG A 108 5.98 7.48 9.81
C ARG A 108 6.99 6.37 10.09
N LYS A 109 6.70 5.48 11.04
CA LYS A 109 7.56 4.38 11.46
C LYS A 109 6.72 3.15 11.75
N PHE A 110 7.23 1.98 11.40
CA PHE A 110 6.66 0.72 11.84
C PHE A 110 6.93 0.50 13.33
N VAL A 111 5.87 0.49 14.13
CA VAL A 111 5.86 0.12 15.55
C VAL A 111 4.72 -0.89 15.71
N PRO A 112 4.99 -2.17 16.02
CA PRO A 112 3.99 -3.24 16.00
C PRO A 112 2.75 -2.92 16.84
N GLU A 113 2.95 -2.37 18.04
CA GLU A 113 1.86 -2.01 18.94
C GLU A 113 0.96 -0.93 18.34
N GLU A 114 1.55 0.12 17.77
CA GLU A 114 0.80 1.20 17.16
C GLU A 114 0.09 0.75 15.89
N VAL A 115 0.66 -0.19 15.14
CA VAL A 115 0.00 -0.78 13.98
C VAL A 115 -1.28 -1.50 14.40
N LEU A 116 -1.23 -2.33 15.44
CA LEU A 116 -2.40 -3.04 15.97
C LEU A 116 -3.46 -2.10 16.55
N ARG A 117 -3.05 -1.09 17.32
CA ARG A 117 -3.96 -0.04 17.81
C ARG A 117 -4.64 0.72 16.67
N THR A 118 -3.90 0.97 15.59
CA THR A 118 -4.42 1.66 14.40
C THR A 118 -5.39 0.78 13.63
N ILE A 119 -5.11 -0.53 13.52
CA ILE A 119 -6.04 -1.49 12.92
C ILE A 119 -7.39 -1.43 13.62
N GLU A 120 -7.40 -1.52 14.95
CA GLU A 120 -8.62 -1.48 15.76
C GLU A 120 -9.35 -0.14 15.66
N LYS A 121 -8.60 0.97 15.81
CA LYS A 121 -9.15 2.33 15.85
C LYS A 121 -9.72 2.75 14.49
N GLU A 122 -8.96 2.52 13.43
CA GLU A 122 -9.30 3.00 12.08
C GLU A 122 -10.12 1.98 11.29
N LYS A 123 -10.44 0.83 11.92
CA LYS A 123 -11.14 -0.30 11.30
C LYS A 123 -10.48 -0.69 9.98
N VAL A 124 -9.16 -0.86 10.02
CA VAL A 124 -8.37 -1.26 8.86
C VAL A 124 -8.88 -2.60 8.36
N THR A 125 -9.11 -2.69 7.05
CA THR A 125 -9.67 -3.88 6.42
C THR A 125 -8.63 -4.67 5.62
N SER A 126 -7.57 -3.99 5.17
CA SER A 126 -6.45 -4.65 4.48
C SER A 126 -5.11 -4.05 4.87
N VAL A 127 -4.12 -4.93 5.09
CA VAL A 127 -2.75 -4.57 5.46
C VAL A 127 -1.77 -5.19 4.46
N SER A 128 -0.73 -4.43 4.08
CA SER A 128 0.46 -5.00 3.45
C SER A 128 1.66 -4.97 4.40
N LEU A 129 2.54 -5.95 4.25
CA LEU A 129 3.69 -6.23 5.11
C LEU A 129 4.93 -6.63 4.27
N VAL A 130 6.09 -6.74 4.93
CA VAL A 130 7.31 -7.36 4.35
C VAL A 130 7.72 -8.58 5.20
N GLY A 131 7.15 -9.72 4.85
CA GLY A 131 7.51 -11.05 5.37
C GLY A 131 7.41 -11.21 6.88
N ASP A 132 8.10 -12.24 7.37
CA ASP A 132 8.13 -12.60 8.79
C ASP A 132 8.70 -11.48 9.67
N ALA A 133 9.62 -10.67 9.13
CA ALA A 133 10.25 -9.57 9.84
C ALA A 133 9.23 -8.54 10.36
N MET A 134 8.11 -8.36 9.65
CA MET A 134 7.03 -7.47 10.07
C MET A 134 5.85 -8.22 10.70
N LEU A 135 5.54 -9.43 10.24
CA LEU A 135 4.40 -10.18 10.78
C LEU A 135 4.66 -10.73 12.19
N ARG A 136 5.87 -11.22 12.46
CA ARG A 136 6.19 -11.88 13.74
C ARG A 136 6.10 -10.94 14.94
N PRO A 137 6.59 -9.67 14.89
CA PRO A 137 6.36 -8.72 15.97
C PRO A 137 4.87 -8.45 16.25
N LEU A 138 4.00 -8.46 15.22
CA LEU A 138 2.55 -8.31 15.43
C LEU A 138 1.96 -9.52 16.17
N VAL A 139 2.39 -10.74 15.79
CA VAL A 139 2.02 -11.97 16.49
C VAL A 139 2.45 -11.93 17.96
N ASP A 140 3.68 -11.49 18.24
CA ASP A 140 4.21 -11.38 19.61
C ASP A 140 3.38 -10.38 20.45
N CYS A 141 3.00 -9.23 19.88
CA CYS A 141 2.11 -8.28 20.54
C CYS A 141 0.71 -8.87 20.82
N LEU A 142 0.11 -9.56 19.85
CA LEU A 142 -1.22 -10.19 19.99
C LEU A 142 -1.23 -11.34 21.01
N LYS A 143 -0.10 -12.04 21.21
CA LYS A 143 0.06 -13.03 22.28
C LYS A 143 0.30 -12.40 23.65
N GLY A 144 0.86 -11.19 23.69
CA GLY A 144 1.32 -10.51 24.89
C GLY A 144 0.59 -9.20 25.17
N SER A 145 1.30 -8.08 24.97
CA SER A 145 0.92 -6.73 25.42
C SER A 145 -0.39 -6.20 24.85
N LEU A 146 -0.83 -6.73 23.70
CA LEU A 146 -2.02 -6.32 22.97
C LEU A 146 -2.98 -7.49 22.73
N ARG A 147 -2.95 -8.49 23.62
CA ARG A 147 -3.93 -9.58 23.60
C ARG A 147 -5.35 -9.03 23.70
N GLY A 148 -6.20 -9.45 22.77
CA GLY A 148 -7.61 -9.02 22.69
C GLY A 148 -7.85 -7.77 21.86
N THR A 149 -6.84 -7.26 21.13
CA THR A 149 -7.04 -6.19 20.13
C THR A 149 -8.11 -6.62 19.12
N ASP A 150 -9.08 -5.74 18.85
CA ASP A 150 -10.13 -6.00 17.85
C ASP A 150 -9.57 -5.88 16.42
N CYS A 151 -9.34 -7.03 15.79
CA CYS A 151 -8.93 -7.15 14.39
C CYS A 151 -10.10 -7.60 13.47
N SER A 152 -11.35 -7.52 13.92
CA SER A 152 -12.51 -8.07 13.18
C SER A 152 -12.81 -7.39 11.84
N SER A 153 -12.28 -6.18 11.60
CA SER A 153 -12.39 -5.52 10.31
C SER A 153 -11.43 -6.08 9.26
N LEU A 154 -10.33 -6.73 9.67
CA LEU A 154 -9.32 -7.24 8.75
C LEU A 154 -9.83 -8.48 8.01
N PHE A 155 -9.86 -8.40 6.69
CA PHE A 155 -10.12 -9.56 5.83
C PHE A 155 -8.92 -9.91 4.93
N SER A 156 -7.93 -9.04 4.84
CA SER A 156 -6.77 -9.23 3.95
C SER A 156 -5.46 -8.80 4.60
N VAL A 157 -4.51 -9.72 4.64
CA VAL A 157 -3.11 -9.47 5.00
C VAL A 157 -2.22 -10.00 3.90
N SER A 158 -1.45 -9.10 3.30
CA SER A 158 -0.58 -9.40 2.16
C SER A 158 0.89 -9.15 2.50
N SER A 159 1.79 -9.84 1.81
CA SER A 159 3.24 -9.67 1.96
C SER A 159 3.92 -9.69 0.62
N SER A 160 4.96 -8.86 0.45
CA SER A 160 5.84 -8.87 -0.71
C SER A 160 7.25 -8.42 -0.33
N GLY A 161 8.26 -8.84 -1.09
CA GLY A 161 9.66 -8.48 -0.88
C GLY A 161 10.41 -9.34 0.15
N ALA A 162 9.71 -10.19 0.90
CA ALA A 162 10.30 -11.18 1.81
C ALA A 162 9.35 -12.36 2.03
N ILE A 163 9.91 -13.48 2.49
CA ILE A 163 9.16 -14.69 2.82
C ILE A 163 8.21 -14.39 3.99
N MET A 164 6.94 -14.73 3.81
CA MET A 164 5.97 -14.87 4.88
C MET A 164 5.72 -16.36 5.07
N SER A 165 6.37 -16.95 6.08
CA SER A 165 6.37 -18.40 6.29
C SER A 165 4.98 -18.89 6.72
N ASP A 166 4.67 -20.13 6.35
CA ASP A 166 3.37 -20.73 6.68
C ASP A 166 3.15 -20.85 8.19
N SER A 167 4.21 -21.07 8.97
CA SER A 167 4.15 -21.11 10.42
C SER A 167 3.72 -19.77 11.01
N VAL A 168 4.38 -18.67 10.62
CA VAL A 168 4.06 -17.33 11.14
C VAL A 168 2.67 -16.88 10.66
N ARG A 169 2.30 -17.20 9.41
CA ARG A 169 0.94 -16.98 8.88
C ARG A 169 -0.10 -17.71 9.72
N ALA A 170 0.10 -19.00 10.00
CA ALA A 170 -0.83 -19.80 10.79
C ALA A 170 -0.96 -19.29 12.24
N GLU A 171 0.16 -18.88 12.86
CA GLU A 171 0.13 -18.25 14.18
C GLU A 171 -0.69 -16.96 14.19
N PHE A 172 -0.54 -16.11 13.17
CA PHE A 172 -1.32 -14.88 13.06
C PHE A 172 -2.82 -15.19 12.85
N GLN A 173 -3.16 -16.10 11.93
CA GLN A 173 -4.54 -16.51 11.66
C GLN A 173 -5.26 -17.10 12.87
N ALA A 174 -4.53 -17.77 13.78
CA ALA A 174 -5.11 -18.27 15.02
C ALA A 174 -5.48 -17.15 16.03
N LEU A 175 -4.97 -15.93 15.84
CA LEU A 175 -5.13 -14.79 16.75
C LEU A 175 -6.09 -13.72 16.22
N VAL A 176 -6.33 -13.68 14.91
CA VAL A 176 -7.24 -12.72 14.28
C VAL A 176 -8.46 -13.43 13.69
N PRO A 177 -9.62 -12.76 13.60
CA PRO A 177 -10.80 -13.35 12.97
C PRO A 177 -10.55 -13.68 11.49
N THR A 178 -11.17 -14.76 11.01
CA THR A 178 -11.27 -15.12 9.58
C THR A 178 -12.35 -14.37 8.86
#